data_AF-A0A939H407-F1
#
_entry.id   AF-A0A939H407-F1
#
_cell.length_a   1.000
_cell.length_b   1.000
_cell.length_c   1.000
_cell.angle_alpha   90.00
_cell.angle_beta   90.00
_cell.angle_gamma   90.00
#
_symmetry.space_group_name_H-M   'P 1'
#
loop_
_entity.id
_entity.type
_entity.pdbx_description
1 polymer ?
#
loop_
_entity_poly.entity_id
_entity_poly.type
_entity_poly.pdbx_seq_one_letter_code
_entity_poly.pdbx_strand_id
1 'polypeptide(L)'
;MKKFIIAGVLMVLASANASASFIDVITADQLAGAEITVTFDSGFTETSVFEVVDTEAVETGADSFSLSLAGETFGEFATGEGFWSFTNNFSANPVTSIVIDLLSIDAVFDPVFDGVDGPGGAGRDFVANIAGLLGVFTNAVVDGELFNTLTITGAFEDSFLFAVDTDIESDVTGVPAPAVFSLIMLVLGGLVVRRNKA
;
A
#
# COMPACT_ATOMS: atom_id res chain seq x y z
N MET A 1 8.01 25.53 -40.61
CA MET A 1 6.79 24.79 -40.22
C MET A 1 7.10 23.46 -39.54
N LYS A 2 7.89 22.56 -40.14
CA LYS A 2 8.14 21.20 -39.60
C LYS A 2 8.81 21.15 -38.21
N LYS A 3 9.80 22.02 -37.94
CA LYS A 3 10.60 22.00 -36.69
C LYS A 3 9.81 22.35 -35.42
N PHE A 4 8.79 23.22 -35.52
CA PHE A 4 7.98 23.64 -34.37
C PHE A 4 6.85 22.66 -34.05
N ILE A 5 6.33 21.94 -35.07
CA ILE A 5 5.34 20.88 -34.88
C ILE A 5 6.00 19.68 -34.20
N ILE A 6 7.21 19.31 -34.61
CA ILE A 6 7.98 18.22 -33.99
C ILE A 6 8.31 18.53 -32.52
N ALA A 7 8.68 19.77 -32.19
CA ALA A 7 8.93 20.18 -30.80
C ALA A 7 7.66 20.13 -29.94
N GLY A 8 6.50 20.49 -30.50
CA GLY A 8 5.21 20.38 -29.80
C GLY A 8 4.79 18.92 -29.56
N VAL A 9 5.01 18.04 -30.53
CA VAL A 9 4.70 16.60 -30.38
C VAL A 9 5.66 15.93 -29.38
N LEU A 10 6.94 16.29 -29.36
CA LEU A 10 7.89 15.77 -28.36
C LEU A 10 7.54 16.20 -26.93
N MET A 11 7.06 17.43 -26.73
CA MET A 11 6.66 17.90 -25.39
C MET A 11 5.40 17.21 -24.88
N VAL A 12 4.43 16.92 -25.75
CA VAL A 12 3.21 16.17 -25.36
C VAL A 12 3.53 14.74 -24.95
N LEU A 13 4.46 14.09 -25.65
CA LEU A 13 4.92 12.73 -25.32
C LEU A 13 5.70 12.67 -23.99
N ALA A 14 6.43 13.73 -23.64
CA ALA A 14 7.17 13.81 -22.37
C ALA A 14 6.28 14.08 -21.15
N SER A 15 5.13 14.74 -21.33
CA SER A 15 4.21 15.08 -20.24
C SER A 15 3.22 13.97 -19.85
N ALA A 16 3.24 12.81 -20.52
CA ALA A 16 2.28 11.73 -20.31
C ALA A 16 2.68 10.71 -19.23
N ASN A 17 3.87 10.84 -18.60
CA ASN A 17 4.40 9.86 -17.65
C ASN A 17 4.48 10.41 -16.21
N ALA A 18 3.40 11.01 -15.72
CA ALA A 18 3.31 11.27 -14.27
C ALA A 18 2.74 10.01 -13.61
N SER A 19 3.63 9.15 -13.10
CA SER A 19 3.26 8.05 -12.24
C SER A 19 3.06 8.57 -10.81
N ALA A 20 2.05 8.08 -10.10
CA ALA A 20 1.94 8.29 -8.65
C ALA A 20 3.20 7.70 -7.98
N SER A 21 3.76 8.40 -6.99
CA SER A 21 4.78 7.81 -6.12
C SER A 21 4.08 7.21 -4.91
N PHE A 22 4.54 6.07 -4.43
CA PHE A 22 4.09 5.53 -3.15
C PHE A 22 4.93 6.13 -2.02
N ILE A 23 4.32 6.37 -0.86
CA ILE A 23 5.04 6.88 0.31
C ILE A 23 5.37 5.69 1.20
N ASP A 24 6.68 5.53 1.40
CA ASP A 24 7.40 4.47 2.12
C ASP A 24 7.34 4.62 3.66
N VAL A 25 6.49 5.51 4.19
CA VAL A 25 6.34 5.72 5.64
C VAL A 25 4.86 5.85 5.97
N ILE A 26 4.36 4.84 6.68
CA ILE A 26 2.99 4.80 7.18
C ILE A 26 2.94 5.26 8.63
N THR A 27 2.07 6.23 8.94
CA THR A 27 1.81 6.65 10.33
C THR A 27 0.67 5.85 10.94
N ALA A 28 0.60 5.81 12.28
CA ALA A 28 -0.48 5.12 12.98
C ALA A 28 -1.88 5.61 12.57
N ASP A 29 -2.03 6.92 12.39
CA ASP A 29 -3.28 7.55 11.92
C ASP A 29 -3.71 7.05 10.53
N GLN A 30 -2.76 6.66 9.68
CA GLN A 30 -3.03 6.21 8.32
C GLN A 30 -3.41 4.72 8.26
N LEU A 31 -3.04 3.93 9.28
CA LEU A 31 -3.49 2.54 9.43
C LEU A 31 -4.81 2.40 10.18
N ALA A 32 -5.23 3.44 10.89
CA ALA A 32 -6.52 3.47 11.56
C ALA A 32 -7.65 3.23 10.54
N GLY A 33 -8.52 2.27 10.83
CA GLY A 33 -9.59 1.89 9.89
C GLY A 33 -9.30 0.65 9.04
N ALA A 34 -8.08 0.11 9.04
CA ALA A 34 -7.83 -1.21 8.48
C ALA A 34 -8.62 -2.30 9.24
N GLU A 35 -9.16 -3.27 8.50
CA GLU A 35 -10.01 -4.33 9.06
C GLU A 35 -9.22 -5.63 9.19
N ILE A 36 -9.41 -6.31 10.32
CA ILE A 36 -8.69 -7.54 10.66
C ILE A 36 -9.73 -8.59 10.99
N THR A 37 -9.75 -9.67 10.21
CA THR A 37 -10.67 -10.79 10.41
C THR A 37 -9.89 -12.05 10.76
N VAL A 38 -10.17 -12.60 11.94
CA VAL A 38 -9.58 -13.85 12.42
C VAL A 38 -10.62 -14.96 12.32
N THR A 39 -10.23 -16.08 11.73
CA THR A 39 -11.04 -17.31 11.69
C THR A 39 -10.42 -18.36 12.60
N PHE A 40 -11.25 -18.97 13.44
CA PHE A 40 -10.85 -20.01 14.38
C PHE A 40 -11.28 -21.41 13.90
N ASP A 41 -10.67 -22.47 14.43
CA ASP A 41 -10.92 -23.87 14.02
C ASP A 41 -12.38 -24.30 14.20
N SER A 42 -13.10 -23.70 15.14
CA SER A 42 -14.54 -23.91 15.30
C SER A 42 -15.40 -23.36 14.15
N GLY A 43 -14.81 -22.66 13.17
CA GLY A 43 -15.49 -21.91 12.12
C GLY A 43 -16.08 -20.57 12.59
N PHE A 44 -15.78 -20.15 13.82
CA PHE A 44 -16.11 -18.82 14.32
C PHE A 44 -15.17 -17.80 13.69
N THR A 45 -15.71 -16.63 13.36
CA THR A 45 -14.96 -15.52 12.78
C THR A 45 -15.19 -14.27 13.62
N GLU A 46 -14.12 -13.54 13.87
CA GLU A 46 -14.17 -12.27 14.58
C GLU A 46 -13.45 -11.20 13.77
N THR A 47 -14.09 -10.04 13.59
CA THR A 47 -13.54 -8.90 12.86
C THR A 47 -13.37 -7.74 13.83
N SER A 48 -12.22 -7.10 13.78
CA SER A 48 -11.93 -5.87 14.52
C SER A 48 -11.22 -4.87 13.62
N VAL A 49 -11.25 -3.59 14.00
CA VAL A 49 -10.70 -2.47 13.23
C VAL A 49 -9.50 -1.91 13.98
N PHE A 50 -8.45 -1.49 13.27
CA PHE A 50 -7.33 -0.81 13.91
C PHE A 50 -7.75 0.55 14.48
N GLU A 51 -7.33 0.76 15.72
CA GLU A 51 -7.44 2.03 16.42
C GLU A 51 -6.04 2.54 16.77
N VAL A 52 -5.89 3.86 16.78
CA VAL A 52 -4.64 4.53 17.16
C VAL A 52 -4.50 4.46 18.68
N VAL A 53 -3.39 3.89 19.15
CA VAL A 53 -3.06 3.82 20.58
C VAL A 53 -2.00 4.86 20.96
N ASP A 54 -1.06 5.13 20.06
CA ASP A 54 -0.04 6.17 20.18
C ASP A 54 0.36 6.70 18.79
N THR A 55 1.19 7.75 18.73
CA THR A 55 1.61 8.39 17.47
C THR A 55 2.30 7.45 16.48
N GLU A 56 2.88 6.35 16.99
CA GLU A 56 3.63 5.36 16.19
C GLU A 56 3.05 3.94 16.32
N ALA A 57 1.89 3.78 16.97
CA ALA A 57 1.34 2.46 17.25
C ALA A 57 -0.17 2.37 17.02
N VAL A 58 -0.57 1.33 16.30
CA VAL A 58 -1.96 0.91 16.15
C VAL A 58 -2.17 -0.44 16.83
N GLU A 59 -3.34 -0.61 17.41
CA GLU A 59 -3.78 -1.87 17.98
C GLU A 59 -5.21 -2.13 17.54
N THR A 60 -5.50 -3.40 17.29
CA THR A 60 -6.84 -3.90 17.22
C THR A 60 -6.95 -5.09 18.16
N GLY A 61 -8.12 -5.28 18.69
CA GLY A 61 -8.41 -6.43 19.51
C GLY A 61 -9.90 -6.65 19.58
N ALA A 62 -10.25 -7.90 19.77
CA ALA A 62 -11.56 -8.30 20.21
C ALA A 62 -11.38 -9.25 21.39
N ASP A 63 -12.46 -9.81 21.94
CA ASP A 63 -12.34 -10.65 23.13
C ASP A 63 -11.43 -11.88 22.88
N SER A 64 -11.32 -12.34 21.63
CA SER A 64 -10.60 -13.57 21.28
C SER A 64 -9.20 -13.36 20.70
N PHE A 65 -8.81 -12.14 20.32
CA PHE A 65 -7.48 -11.88 19.76
C PHE A 65 -7.06 -10.42 19.91
N SER A 66 -5.76 -10.16 19.76
CA SER A 66 -5.21 -8.82 19.57
C SER A 66 -4.13 -8.84 18.47
N LEU A 67 -4.03 -7.74 17.74
CA LEU A 67 -2.99 -7.49 16.77
C LEU A 67 -2.53 -6.04 16.93
N SER A 68 -1.23 -5.83 17.06
CA SER A 68 -0.65 -4.49 17.13
C SER A 68 0.46 -4.33 16.11
N LEU A 69 0.67 -3.11 15.66
CA LEU A 69 1.86 -2.71 14.92
C LEU A 69 2.41 -1.45 15.57
N ALA A 70 3.72 -1.42 15.78
CA ALA A 70 4.43 -0.23 16.23
C ALA A 70 5.68 -0.02 15.37
N GLY A 71 5.94 1.23 14.99
CA GLY A 71 7.06 1.60 14.13
C GLY A 71 6.75 1.47 12.64
N GLU A 72 7.79 1.68 11.82
CA GLU A 72 7.70 1.74 10.35
C GLU A 72 7.86 0.33 9.75
N THR A 73 6.87 -0.10 8.95
CA THR A 73 6.78 -1.46 8.37
C THR A 73 7.92 -1.79 7.44
N PHE A 74 8.33 -0.84 6.61
CA PHE A 74 9.68 -0.69 6.08
C PHE A 74 9.80 0.65 5.34
N GLY A 75 11.04 1.07 5.10
CA GLY A 75 11.41 2.11 4.16
C GLY A 75 12.92 2.33 4.14
N GLU A 76 13.48 2.91 3.08
CA GLU A 76 14.95 3.03 2.86
C GLU A 76 15.72 3.74 4.00
N PHE A 77 15.03 4.27 5.03
CA PHE A 77 15.57 5.10 6.12
C PHE A 77 15.03 4.83 7.54
N ALA A 78 14.46 3.66 7.85
CA ALA A 78 13.85 3.43 9.17
C ALA A 78 14.89 3.17 10.31
N THR A 79 14.64 3.78 11.48
CA THR A 79 15.44 3.60 12.73
C THR A 79 14.80 2.65 13.75
N GLY A 80 13.70 1.97 13.38
CA GLY A 80 13.02 0.95 14.18
C GLY A 80 12.32 -0.06 13.27
N GLU A 81 12.27 -1.33 13.68
CA GLU A 81 11.67 -2.41 12.88
C GLU A 81 10.17 -2.50 13.19
N GLY A 82 9.31 -2.13 12.23
CA GLY A 82 7.85 -2.27 12.32
C GLY A 82 7.42 -3.73 12.23
N PHE A 83 7.22 -4.36 13.38
CA PHE A 83 6.68 -5.72 13.47
C PHE A 83 5.22 -5.70 13.88
N TRP A 84 4.46 -6.53 13.18
CA TRP A 84 3.11 -6.90 13.56
C TRP A 84 3.17 -7.96 14.66
N SER A 85 2.49 -7.74 15.77
CA SER A 85 2.44 -8.63 16.92
C SER A 85 1.04 -9.16 17.12
N PHE A 86 0.85 -10.45 16.87
CA PHE A 86 -0.43 -11.13 17.03
C PHE A 86 -0.49 -11.91 18.34
N THR A 87 -1.65 -11.93 18.99
CA THR A 87 -1.94 -12.80 20.14
C THR A 87 -3.35 -13.36 20.04
N ASN A 88 -3.47 -14.69 20.15
CA ASN A 88 -4.73 -15.40 20.33
C ASN A 88 -5.08 -15.41 21.83
N ASN A 89 -6.13 -14.68 22.22
CA ASN A 89 -6.64 -14.68 23.58
C ASN A 89 -7.62 -15.84 23.83
N PHE A 90 -7.99 -16.57 22.78
CA PHE A 90 -8.91 -17.71 22.83
C PHE A 90 -8.17 -19.04 22.67
N SER A 91 -7.27 -19.35 23.60
CA SER A 91 -6.38 -20.52 23.55
C SER A 91 -7.09 -21.89 23.42
N ALA A 92 -8.38 -21.98 23.76
CA ALA A 92 -9.18 -23.19 23.58
C ALA A 92 -9.59 -23.45 22.12
N ASN A 93 -9.39 -22.46 21.24
CA ASN A 93 -9.79 -22.50 19.84
C ASN A 93 -8.65 -21.91 18.98
N PRO A 94 -7.86 -22.75 18.31
CA PRO A 94 -6.74 -22.28 17.50
C PRO A 94 -7.20 -21.41 16.32
N VAL A 95 -6.36 -20.47 15.92
CA VAL A 95 -6.55 -19.68 14.70
C VAL A 95 -6.24 -20.54 13.47
N THR A 96 -7.04 -20.38 12.41
CA THR A 96 -6.84 -21.06 11.12
C THR A 96 -6.57 -20.10 9.97
N SER A 97 -6.99 -18.84 10.10
CA SER A 97 -6.74 -17.79 9.10
C SER A 97 -6.78 -16.42 9.75
N ILE A 98 -5.92 -15.51 9.28
CA ILE A 98 -5.99 -14.07 9.59
C ILE A 98 -6.05 -13.35 8.25
N VAL A 99 -7.01 -12.44 8.10
CA VAL A 99 -7.12 -11.56 6.94
C VAL A 99 -6.92 -10.14 7.42
N ILE A 100 -5.96 -9.43 6.82
CA ILE A 100 -5.74 -8.00 7.03
C ILE A 100 -6.15 -7.30 5.74
N ASP A 101 -7.16 -6.44 5.84
CA ASP A 101 -7.78 -5.73 4.73
C ASP A 101 -7.55 -4.22 4.86
N LEU A 102 -6.80 -3.68 3.91
CA LEU A 102 -6.48 -2.27 3.81
C LEU A 102 -7.40 -1.55 2.80
N LEU A 103 -8.41 -2.21 2.20
CA LEU A 103 -9.28 -1.60 1.17
C LEU A 103 -10.06 -0.37 1.64
N SER A 104 -10.28 -0.25 2.95
CA SER A 104 -11.00 0.88 3.57
C SER A 104 -10.10 2.09 3.84
N ILE A 105 -8.80 1.96 3.58
CA ILE A 105 -7.79 3.00 3.78
C ILE A 105 -6.90 3.13 2.54
N ASP A 106 -6.18 4.24 2.39
CA ASP A 106 -5.29 4.47 1.25
C ASP A 106 -3.91 3.80 1.46
N ALA A 107 -3.90 2.52 1.82
CA ALA A 107 -2.68 1.75 2.11
C ALA A 107 -2.62 0.43 1.33
N VAL A 108 -1.39 -0.01 1.06
CA VAL A 108 -1.08 -1.20 0.27
C VAL A 108 0.09 -1.95 0.90
N PHE A 109 0.12 -3.26 0.73
CA PHE A 109 1.31 -4.08 0.98
C PHE A 109 2.23 -4.05 -0.24
N ASP A 110 3.53 -3.88 -0.02
CA ASP A 110 4.60 -3.93 -1.05
C ASP A 110 5.51 -5.16 -0.84
N PRO A 111 5.03 -6.38 -1.14
CA PRO A 111 5.86 -7.58 -1.10
C PRO A 111 6.88 -7.63 -2.25
N VAL A 112 7.98 -8.35 -2.06
CA VAL A 112 9.05 -8.46 -3.06
C VAL A 112 8.87 -9.73 -3.88
N PHE A 113 8.31 -9.57 -5.07
CA PHE A 113 8.30 -10.67 -6.04
C PHE A 113 9.58 -10.66 -6.88
N ASP A 114 10.28 -11.79 -6.89
CA ASP A 114 11.42 -12.06 -7.79
C ASP A 114 12.65 -11.12 -7.66
N GLY A 115 12.71 -10.30 -6.60
CA GLY A 115 13.89 -9.48 -6.26
C GLY A 115 14.10 -8.25 -7.15
N VAL A 116 13.02 -7.71 -7.72
CA VAL A 116 13.03 -6.46 -8.46
C VAL A 116 12.19 -5.44 -7.69
N ASP A 117 12.73 -4.24 -7.50
CA ASP A 117 12.04 -3.14 -6.84
C ASP A 117 10.79 -2.74 -7.64
N GLY A 118 9.66 -2.69 -6.94
CA GLY A 118 8.36 -2.30 -7.48
C GLY A 118 8.16 -0.77 -7.43
N PRO A 119 6.95 -0.31 -7.78
CA PRO A 119 6.55 1.09 -7.65
C PRO A 119 6.46 1.56 -6.19
N GLY A 120 6.30 0.63 -5.23
CA GLY A 120 6.38 0.88 -3.78
C GLY A 120 7.81 1.14 -3.32
N GLY A 121 8.76 0.37 -3.83
CA GLY A 121 10.18 0.57 -3.61
C GLY A 121 10.90 -0.78 -3.51
N ALA A 122 11.80 -0.88 -2.52
CA ALA A 122 12.54 -2.12 -2.28
C ALA A 122 11.65 -3.23 -1.72
N GLY A 123 10.50 -2.90 -1.14
CA GLY A 123 9.52 -3.81 -0.59
C GLY A 123 10.02 -4.73 0.54
N ARG A 124 9.13 -5.57 1.05
CA ARG A 124 9.46 -6.71 1.91
C ARG A 124 8.41 -7.81 1.85
N ASP A 125 8.90 -9.03 1.61
CA ASP A 125 8.09 -10.24 1.73
C ASP A 125 7.54 -10.48 3.15
N PHE A 126 6.43 -11.21 3.20
CA PHE A 126 5.90 -11.73 4.46
C PHE A 126 6.93 -12.65 5.13
N VAL A 127 7.36 -12.28 6.33
CA VAL A 127 8.25 -13.08 7.17
C VAL A 127 7.68 -13.16 8.58
N ALA A 128 7.51 -14.37 9.10
CA ALA A 128 7.09 -14.61 10.48
C ALA A 128 8.25 -15.16 11.32
N ASN A 129 8.21 -14.91 12.63
CA ASN A 129 9.17 -15.48 13.58
C ASN A 129 8.90 -16.96 13.91
N ILE A 130 7.79 -17.53 13.42
CA ILE A 130 7.43 -18.93 13.53
C ILE A 130 7.40 -19.60 12.16
N ALA A 131 7.68 -20.90 12.12
CA ALA A 131 7.69 -21.66 10.88
C ALA A 131 6.29 -22.14 10.49
N GLY A 132 6.01 -22.21 9.19
CA GLY A 132 4.78 -22.82 8.66
C GLY A 132 3.60 -21.85 8.50
N LEU A 133 3.80 -20.54 8.72
CA LEU A 133 2.89 -19.52 8.25
C LEU A 133 3.18 -19.14 6.79
N LEU A 134 2.12 -18.86 6.04
CA LEU A 134 2.15 -18.40 4.66
C LEU A 134 1.29 -17.15 4.53
N GLY A 135 1.88 -16.06 4.05
CA GLY A 135 1.18 -14.86 3.60
C GLY A 135 0.79 -14.97 2.12
N VAL A 136 -0.48 -14.71 1.81
CA VAL A 136 -1.03 -14.67 0.45
C VAL A 136 -1.61 -13.29 0.20
N PHE A 137 -1.04 -12.59 -0.77
CA PHE A 137 -1.46 -11.24 -1.16
C PHE A 137 -2.54 -11.32 -2.26
N THR A 138 -3.59 -10.53 -2.12
CA THR A 138 -4.71 -10.44 -3.08
C THR A 138 -5.17 -8.99 -3.25
N ASN A 139 -6.02 -8.74 -4.25
CA ASN A 139 -6.49 -7.40 -4.63
C ASN A 139 -5.33 -6.51 -5.08
N ALA A 140 -4.75 -6.85 -6.24
CA ALA A 140 -3.65 -6.12 -6.82
C ALA A 140 -4.07 -4.72 -7.30
N VAL A 141 -3.24 -3.71 -7.01
CA VAL A 141 -3.46 -2.30 -7.36
C VAL A 141 -2.64 -1.88 -8.57
N VAL A 142 -1.32 -2.11 -8.52
CA VAL A 142 -0.39 -1.72 -9.60
C VAL A 142 0.25 -2.96 -10.19
N ASP A 143 -0.17 -3.33 -11.41
CA ASP A 143 0.42 -4.40 -12.24
C ASP A 143 0.76 -5.75 -11.54
N GLY A 144 0.16 -6.03 -10.37
CA GLY A 144 0.43 -7.23 -9.58
C GLY A 144 1.61 -7.12 -8.61
N GLU A 145 2.04 -5.90 -8.28
CA GLU A 145 3.17 -5.62 -7.39
C GLU A 145 2.70 -5.10 -6.02
N LEU A 146 1.63 -4.30 -5.97
CA LEU A 146 1.03 -3.78 -4.72
C LEU A 146 -0.34 -4.39 -4.45
N PHE A 147 -0.68 -4.62 -3.18
CA PHE A 147 -1.87 -5.40 -2.78
C PHE A 147 -2.59 -4.80 -1.58
N ASN A 148 -3.93 -4.76 -1.57
CA ASN A 148 -4.67 -4.25 -0.41
C ASN A 148 -4.94 -5.30 0.68
N THR A 149 -4.80 -6.59 0.37
CA THR A 149 -5.23 -7.65 1.29
C THR A 149 -4.14 -8.70 1.47
N LEU A 150 -3.83 -8.98 2.73
CA LEU A 150 -2.94 -10.06 3.16
C LEU A 150 -3.77 -11.13 3.89
N THR A 151 -3.74 -12.36 3.39
CA THR A 151 -4.29 -13.54 4.08
C THR A 151 -3.15 -14.39 4.61
N ILE A 152 -3.10 -14.57 5.93
CA ILE A 152 -2.15 -15.45 6.60
C ILE A 152 -2.83 -16.78 6.89
N THR A 153 -2.20 -17.88 6.51
CA THR A 153 -2.67 -19.25 6.81
C THR A 153 -1.50 -20.12 7.27
N GLY A 154 -1.80 -21.26 7.90
CA GLY A 154 -0.80 -22.27 8.24
C GLY A 154 -0.85 -22.73 9.68
N ALA A 155 0.32 -23.04 10.24
CA ALA A 155 0.45 -23.49 11.62
C ALA A 155 0.60 -22.29 12.57
N PHE A 156 -0.52 -21.84 13.13
CA PHE A 156 -0.53 -20.74 14.10
C PHE A 156 -0.08 -21.20 15.50
N GLU A 157 0.70 -20.35 16.16
CA GLU A 157 0.93 -20.38 17.60
C GLU A 157 0.04 -19.32 18.28
N ASP A 158 -0.11 -19.40 19.61
CA ASP A 158 -0.94 -18.45 20.37
C ASP A 158 -0.37 -17.01 20.33
N SER A 159 0.90 -16.83 20.02
CA SER A 159 1.50 -15.50 19.83
C SER A 159 2.65 -15.58 18.84
N PHE A 160 2.73 -14.62 17.93
CA PHE A 160 3.81 -14.55 16.95
C PHE A 160 4.01 -13.12 16.45
N LEU A 161 5.18 -12.90 15.85
CA LEU A 161 5.54 -11.67 15.18
C LEU A 161 5.65 -11.94 13.68
N PHE A 162 5.24 -10.98 12.87
CA PHE A 162 5.53 -10.99 11.45
C PHE A 162 5.89 -9.60 10.93
N ALA A 163 6.61 -9.57 9.83
CA ALA A 163 6.94 -8.38 9.09
C ALA A 163 6.40 -8.52 7.67
N VAL A 164 5.89 -7.41 7.15
CA VAL A 164 5.46 -7.23 5.78
C VAL A 164 5.52 -5.72 5.51
N ASP A 165 5.93 -5.35 4.31
CA ASP A 165 5.96 -3.94 3.95
C ASP A 165 4.56 -3.36 3.80
N THR A 166 4.38 -2.11 4.19
CA THR A 166 3.10 -1.41 4.06
C THR A 166 3.34 0.04 3.71
N ASP A 167 2.86 0.40 2.52
CA ASP A 167 3.00 1.71 1.93
C ASP A 167 1.66 2.43 1.90
N ILE A 168 1.74 3.73 1.70
CA ILE A 168 0.58 4.55 1.39
C ILE A 168 0.50 4.79 -0.10
N GLU A 169 -0.68 4.55 -0.64
CA GLU A 169 -1.03 5.07 -1.95
C GLU A 169 -1.13 6.58 -1.82
N SER A 170 -0.05 7.29 -2.17
CA SER A 170 -0.09 8.74 -2.07
C SER A 170 -1.15 9.27 -3.04
N ASP A 171 -2.17 9.90 -2.47
CA ASP A 171 -3.21 10.56 -3.24
C ASP A 171 -2.53 11.55 -4.20
N VAL A 172 -2.77 11.37 -5.50
CA VAL A 172 -2.32 12.22 -6.60
C VAL A 172 -2.96 13.61 -6.54
N THR A 173 -3.39 14.09 -5.38
CA THR A 173 -3.85 15.47 -5.16
C THR A 173 -2.76 16.51 -5.44
N GLY A 174 -1.50 16.08 -5.59
CA GLY A 174 -0.36 16.95 -5.88
C GLY A 174 0.14 16.99 -7.33
N VAL A 175 -0.27 16.09 -8.22
CA VAL A 175 0.18 16.14 -9.63
C VAL A 175 -0.83 16.99 -10.41
N PRO A 176 -0.49 18.23 -10.81
CA PRO A 176 -1.36 18.98 -11.69
C PRO A 176 -1.59 18.12 -12.92
N ALA A 177 -2.85 17.83 -13.24
CA ALA A 177 -3.25 17.12 -14.46
C ALA A 177 -2.33 17.57 -15.60
N PRO A 178 -1.70 16.64 -16.35
CA PRO A 178 -0.70 16.98 -17.34
C PRO A 178 -1.15 18.20 -18.11
N ALA A 179 -0.35 19.27 -18.08
CA ALA A 179 -0.72 20.54 -18.71
C ALA A 179 -0.94 20.43 -20.23
N VAL A 180 -0.91 19.21 -20.79
CA VAL A 180 -1.31 18.76 -22.11
C VAL A 180 -2.48 19.55 -22.67
N PHE A 181 -3.59 19.74 -21.96
CA PHE A 181 -4.71 20.55 -22.49
C PHE A 181 -4.34 22.03 -22.67
N SER A 182 -3.68 22.61 -21.68
CA SER A 182 -3.18 24.00 -21.73
C SER A 182 -2.09 24.19 -22.79
N LEU A 183 -1.23 23.19 -22.98
CA LEU A 183 -0.17 23.16 -24.00
C LEU A 183 -0.75 22.96 -25.41
N ILE A 184 -1.73 22.07 -25.58
CA ILE A 184 -2.47 21.88 -26.84
C ILE A 184 -3.16 23.20 -27.21
N MET A 185 -3.81 23.87 -26.26
CA MET A 185 -4.44 25.17 -26.48
C MET A 185 -3.43 26.27 -26.80
N LEU A 186 -2.24 26.28 -26.18
CA LEU A 186 -1.18 27.24 -26.49
C LEU A 186 -0.62 27.02 -27.91
N VAL A 187 -0.42 25.77 -28.32
CA VAL A 187 0.05 25.40 -29.66
C VAL A 187 -0.99 25.76 -30.73
N LEU A 188 -2.28 25.44 -30.48
CA LEU A 188 -3.39 25.79 -31.37
C LEU A 188 -3.62 27.31 -31.44
N GLY A 189 -3.58 28.01 -30.31
CA GLY A 189 -3.71 29.47 -30.22
C GLY A 189 -2.59 30.19 -30.98
N GLY A 190 -1.34 29.72 -30.84
CA GLY A 190 -0.19 30.24 -31.60
C GLY A 190 -0.32 30.03 -33.12
N LEU A 191 -0.93 28.93 -33.55
CA LEU A 191 -1.22 28.66 -34.97
C LEU A 191 -2.29 29.61 -35.53
N VAL A 192 -3.36 29.90 -34.76
CA VAL A 192 -4.45 30.79 -35.18
C VAL A 192 -4.02 32.25 -35.26
N VAL A 193 -3.30 32.76 -34.25
CA VAL A 193 -2.82 34.16 -34.23
C VAL A 193 -1.87 34.45 -35.38
N ARG A 194 -1.07 33.47 -35.80
CA ARG A 194 -0.15 33.62 -36.93
C ARG A 194 -0.87 33.60 -38.28
N ARG A 195 -1.96 32.84 -38.42
CA ARG A 195 -2.76 32.80 -39.65
C ARG A 195 -3.44 34.13 -39.95
N ASN A 196 -3.73 34.93 -38.92
CA ASN A 196 -4.34 36.26 -39.06
C ASN A 196 -3.32 37.39 -39.26
N LYS A 197 -2.01 37.09 -39.24
CA LYS A 197 -0.92 38.06 -39.50
C LYS A 197 -0.18 37.80 -40.83
N ALA A 198 -0.63 36.84 -41.62
CA ALA A 198 -0.17 36.58 -43.00
C ALA A 198 -1.30 36.92 -43.96
#